data_AF-A0A554KIR3-F1
#
_entry.id   AF-A0A554KIR3-F1
#
_cell.length_a   1.000
_cell.length_b   1.000
_cell.length_c   1.000
_cell.angle_alpha   90.00
_cell.angle_beta   90.00
_cell.angle_gamma   90.00
#
_symmetry.space_group_name_H-M   'P 1'
#
loop_
_entity.id
_entity.type
_entity.pdbx_description
1 polymer ?
#
loop_
_entity_poly.entity_id
_entity_poly.type
_entity_poly.pdbx_seq_one_letter_code
_entity_poly.pdbx_strand_id
1 'polypeptide(L)'
;MHFPKQRSGPAIDLHQLDAVLGNEYGVPMHWKQLIAAERSKMRRLLYDSDDLSVYRNQDVLDYGGGSSLRYQPWFSRILGLLGARATCVDSGPPTATPEPFDYYQLDLRTPSVLRVLPGASFDLITNNSFLSPPGAVPDNTEPDLIAGMSDAQVDQLRADLLAETERLLREGGTYLYDQEVLSKQGGVLVSEGSLQDRFRRWLAQQKP
;
A
#
# COMPACT_ATOMS: atom_id res chain seq x y z
N MET A 1 23.67 -7.00 -8.91
CA MET A 1 23.86 -5.75 -9.69
C MET A 1 23.14 -4.65 -8.95
N HIS A 2 23.84 -3.58 -8.57
CA HIS A 2 23.23 -2.39 -7.96
C HIS A 2 22.71 -1.50 -9.10
N PHE A 3 21.41 -1.39 -9.25
CA PHE A 3 20.82 -0.36 -10.10
C PHE A 3 20.92 0.98 -9.36
N PRO A 4 21.46 2.05 -9.96
CA PRO A 4 21.43 3.36 -9.35
C PRO A 4 19.98 3.82 -9.27
N LYS A 5 19.44 3.93 -8.05
CA LYS A 5 18.09 4.48 -7.79
C LYS A 5 18.07 5.95 -8.26
N GLN A 6 17.53 6.18 -9.46
CA GLN A 6 17.40 7.51 -10.06
C GLN A 6 16.53 8.39 -9.16
N ARG A 7 17.10 9.50 -8.67
CA ARG A 7 16.47 10.42 -7.69
C ARG A 7 15.69 11.58 -8.31
N SER A 8 15.30 11.51 -9.57
CA SER A 8 14.69 12.68 -10.24
C SER A 8 13.93 12.30 -11.51
N GLY A 9 12.68 11.88 -11.34
CA GLY A 9 11.66 12.03 -12.38
C GLY A 9 10.84 13.31 -12.11
N PRO A 10 10.28 13.98 -13.14
CA PRO A 10 9.33 15.06 -12.93
C PRO A 10 8.12 14.55 -12.11
N ALA A 11 7.53 15.41 -11.26
CA ALA A 11 6.26 15.06 -10.61
C ALA A 11 5.23 14.84 -11.72
N ILE A 12 4.66 13.65 -11.74
CA ILE A 12 3.56 13.31 -12.62
C ILE A 12 2.28 13.76 -11.89
N ASP A 13 1.50 14.65 -12.52
CA ASP A 13 0.18 15.02 -12.00
C ASP A 13 -0.86 13.91 -12.26
N LEU A 14 -2.05 14.05 -11.67
CA LEU A 14 -3.13 13.06 -11.80
C LEU A 14 -3.55 12.76 -13.25
N HIS A 15 -3.55 13.76 -14.12
CA HIS A 15 -3.92 13.59 -15.53
C HIS A 15 -2.80 12.89 -16.32
N GLN A 16 -1.55 13.17 -15.96
CA GLN A 16 -0.38 12.51 -16.53
C GLN A 16 -0.26 11.05 -16.06
N LEU A 17 -0.63 10.75 -14.82
CA LEU A 17 -0.66 9.39 -14.28
C LEU A 17 -1.60 8.48 -15.09
N ASP A 18 -2.77 9.00 -15.44
CA ASP A 18 -3.74 8.29 -16.27
C ASP A 18 -3.23 7.98 -17.68
N ALA A 19 -2.46 8.90 -18.26
CA ALA A 19 -1.81 8.71 -19.56
C ALA A 19 -0.68 7.67 -19.49
N VAL A 20 0.13 7.71 -18.43
CA VAL A 20 1.25 6.78 -18.20
C VAL A 20 0.75 5.36 -17.98
N LEU A 21 -0.25 5.18 -17.13
CA LEU A 21 -0.86 3.86 -16.88
C LEU A 21 -1.52 3.26 -18.13
N GLY A 22 -2.08 4.12 -19.00
CA GLY A 22 -2.68 3.69 -20.27
C GLY A 22 -1.65 3.30 -21.34
N ASN A 23 -0.50 3.98 -21.39
CA ASN A 23 0.48 3.84 -22.47
C ASN A 23 1.67 2.94 -22.14
N GLU A 24 2.20 2.95 -20.92
CA GLU A 24 3.45 2.23 -20.58
C GLU A 24 3.25 0.74 -20.31
N TYR A 25 2.08 0.33 -19.82
CA TYR A 25 1.87 -1.04 -19.36
C TYR A 25 1.04 -1.91 -20.32
N GLY A 26 0.71 -1.42 -21.52
CA GLY A 26 0.04 -2.21 -22.57
C GLY A 26 -1.28 -2.85 -22.11
N VAL A 27 -1.96 -2.22 -21.15
CA VAL A 27 -2.98 -2.86 -20.32
C VAL A 27 -4.23 -3.18 -21.15
N PRO A 28 -4.57 -4.48 -21.38
CA PRO A 28 -5.74 -4.84 -22.18
C PRO A 28 -7.03 -4.27 -21.58
N MET A 29 -8.01 -3.94 -22.42
CA MET A 29 -9.21 -3.16 -22.05
C MET A 29 -9.99 -3.71 -20.82
N HIS A 30 -9.95 -5.02 -20.55
CA HIS A 30 -10.60 -5.65 -19.39
C HIS A 30 -9.93 -5.37 -18.04
N TRP A 31 -8.68 -4.90 -18.04
CA TRP A 31 -7.95 -4.50 -16.84
C TRP A 31 -8.24 -3.06 -16.42
N LYS A 32 -8.93 -2.26 -17.25
CA LYS A 32 -9.39 -0.91 -16.87
C LYS A 32 -10.30 -0.93 -15.64
N GLN A 33 -11.01 -2.04 -15.39
CA GLN A 33 -11.86 -2.23 -14.21
C GLN A 33 -11.04 -2.52 -12.93
N LEU A 34 -9.95 -3.29 -13.04
CA LEU A 34 -9.00 -3.53 -11.94
C LEU A 34 -8.19 -2.28 -11.62
N ILE A 35 -7.73 -1.57 -12.65
CA ILE A 35 -7.16 -0.23 -12.49
C ILE A 35 -8.22 0.72 -11.92
N ALA A 36 -9.52 0.61 -12.24
CA ALA A 36 -10.57 1.43 -11.62
C ALA A 36 -10.83 1.09 -10.13
N ALA A 37 -10.70 -0.18 -9.75
CA ALA A 37 -10.81 -0.63 -8.36
C ALA A 37 -9.58 -0.20 -7.53
N GLU A 38 -8.37 -0.41 -8.06
CA GLU A 38 -7.13 0.12 -7.48
C GLU A 38 -7.12 1.65 -7.50
N ARG A 39 -7.65 2.30 -8.54
CA ARG A 39 -7.91 3.75 -8.57
C ARG A 39 -8.91 4.19 -7.52
N SER A 40 -9.90 3.37 -7.17
CA SER A 40 -10.85 3.72 -6.10
C SER A 40 -10.22 3.61 -4.72
N LYS A 41 -9.29 2.65 -4.54
CA LYS A 41 -8.43 2.53 -3.34
C LYS A 41 -7.44 3.68 -3.26
N MET A 42 -6.71 3.94 -4.34
CA MET A 42 -5.86 5.10 -4.51
C MET A 42 -6.62 6.41 -4.45
N ARG A 43 -7.91 6.46 -4.80
CA ARG A 43 -8.73 7.65 -4.58
C ARG A 43 -8.93 7.93 -3.10
N ARG A 44 -9.10 6.88 -2.29
CA ARG A 44 -9.21 7.03 -0.83
C ARG A 44 -7.86 7.30 -0.15
N LEU A 45 -6.75 6.87 -0.75
CA LEU A 45 -5.41 7.03 -0.18
C LEU A 45 -4.68 8.27 -0.72
N LEU A 46 -4.70 8.47 -2.04
CA LEU A 46 -3.96 9.49 -2.80
C LEU A 46 -4.81 10.73 -3.17
N TYR A 47 -6.14 10.63 -3.38
CA TYR A 47 -6.96 11.75 -3.92
C TYR A 47 -7.67 12.64 -2.88
N ASP A 48 -7.46 12.44 -1.57
CA ASP A 48 -7.92 13.42 -0.59
C ASP A 48 -7.01 14.66 -0.54
N SER A 49 -5.99 14.69 -1.40
CA SER A 49 -5.15 15.85 -1.69
C SER A 49 -4.97 15.94 -3.21
N ASP A 50 -5.37 17.05 -3.83
CA ASP A 50 -4.98 17.37 -5.22
C ASP A 50 -3.45 17.50 -5.37
N ASP A 51 -2.75 17.64 -4.24
CA ASP A 51 -1.32 17.63 -4.16
C ASP A 51 -0.79 16.21 -3.84
N LEU A 52 -0.33 15.51 -4.88
CA LEU A 52 0.33 14.21 -4.74
C LEU A 52 1.80 14.30 -4.33
N SER A 53 2.35 15.52 -4.19
CA SER A 53 3.74 15.71 -3.79
C SER A 53 4.02 15.22 -2.37
N VAL A 54 2.98 15.00 -1.55
CA VAL A 54 3.10 14.42 -0.21
C VAL A 54 3.87 13.09 -0.23
N TYR A 55 3.71 12.30 -1.29
CA TYR A 55 4.35 10.99 -1.44
C TYR A 55 5.81 11.08 -1.91
N ARG A 56 6.22 12.23 -2.44
CA ARG A 56 7.56 12.41 -2.98
C ARG A 56 8.60 12.22 -1.86
N ASN A 57 9.63 11.45 -2.16
CA ASN A 57 10.74 11.11 -1.25
C ASN A 57 10.35 10.28 -0.01
N GLN A 58 9.08 9.85 0.12
CA GLN A 58 8.68 8.94 1.20
C GLN A 58 9.22 7.53 0.97
N ASP A 59 9.63 6.86 2.04
CA ASP A 59 9.82 5.41 2.07
C ASP A 59 8.49 4.74 2.40
N VAL A 60 7.96 3.93 1.49
CA VAL A 60 6.62 3.32 1.61
C VAL A 60 6.72 1.80 1.59
N LEU A 61 6.06 1.12 2.53
CA LEU A 61 5.92 -0.34 2.55
C LEU A 61 4.50 -0.73 2.17
N ASP A 62 4.37 -1.65 1.24
CA ASP A 62 3.09 -2.15 0.73
C ASP A 62 2.95 -3.65 1.03
N TYR A 63 2.12 -3.99 2.02
CA TYR A 63 1.79 -5.38 2.35
C TYR A 63 0.71 -5.90 1.40
N GLY A 64 0.96 -7.04 0.78
CA GLY A 64 -0.01 -7.70 -0.11
C GLY A 64 -0.21 -6.94 -1.41
N GLY A 65 0.87 -6.34 -1.95
CA GLY A 65 0.83 -5.62 -3.22
C GLY A 65 0.49 -6.52 -4.42
N GLY A 66 0.54 -7.84 -4.25
CA GLY A 66 0.22 -8.82 -5.28
C GLY A 66 1.33 -8.99 -6.30
N SER A 67 1.34 -10.15 -6.97
CA SER A 67 2.23 -10.41 -8.10
C SER A 67 1.66 -11.24 -9.24
N SER A 68 0.42 -11.68 -9.13
CA SER A 68 -0.24 -12.42 -10.21
C SER A 68 -0.71 -11.45 -11.29
N LEU A 69 -1.04 -11.96 -12.48
CA LEU A 69 -1.66 -11.15 -13.54
C LEU A 69 -2.87 -10.37 -12.98
N ARG A 70 -3.68 -11.00 -12.10
CA ARG A 70 -4.89 -10.44 -11.49
C ARG A 70 -4.62 -9.37 -10.42
N TYR A 71 -3.50 -9.49 -9.71
CA TYR A 71 -3.13 -8.61 -8.59
C TYR A 71 -1.69 -8.15 -8.80
N GLN A 72 -1.46 -7.28 -9.77
CA GLN A 72 -0.14 -6.68 -9.99
C GLN A 72 0.13 -5.60 -8.92
N PRO A 73 1.40 -5.30 -8.60
CA PRO A 73 1.81 -4.31 -7.60
C PRO A 73 1.61 -2.86 -8.06
N TRP A 74 0.40 -2.54 -8.53
CA TRP A 74 0.04 -1.24 -9.07
C TRP A 74 0.22 -0.11 -8.06
N PHE A 75 -0.05 -0.37 -6.78
CA PHE A 75 0.17 0.61 -5.71
C PHE A 75 1.63 1.02 -5.60
N SER A 76 2.52 0.05 -5.45
CA SER A 76 3.97 0.28 -5.45
C SER A 76 4.48 0.96 -6.74
N ARG A 77 3.97 0.57 -7.93
CA ARG A 77 4.33 1.23 -9.21
C ARG A 77 3.95 2.70 -9.23
N ILE A 78 2.71 3.02 -8.82
CA ILE A 78 2.18 4.38 -8.84
C ILE A 78 2.93 5.26 -7.83
N LEU A 79 3.22 4.73 -6.64
CA LEU A 79 4.08 5.42 -5.67
C LEU A 79 5.46 5.73 -6.25
N GLY A 80 6.06 4.79 -7.00
CA GLY A 80 7.31 5.03 -7.73
C GLY A 80 7.20 6.17 -8.74
N LEU A 81 6.11 6.22 -9.52
CA LEU A 81 5.84 7.32 -10.47
C LEU A 81 5.67 8.68 -9.78
N LEU A 82 5.18 8.70 -8.54
CA LEU A 82 5.06 9.90 -7.71
C LEU A 82 6.39 10.31 -7.03
N GLY A 83 7.45 9.52 -7.21
CA GLY A 83 8.77 9.77 -6.63
C GLY A 83 8.93 9.26 -5.20
N ALA A 84 8.07 8.36 -4.74
CA ALA A 84 8.26 7.61 -3.51
C ALA A 84 9.22 6.42 -3.72
N ARG A 85 9.81 5.92 -2.63
CA ARG A 85 10.58 4.68 -2.59
C ARG A 85 9.70 3.57 -2.04
N ALA A 86 9.03 2.85 -2.94
CA ALA A 86 8.20 1.72 -2.56
C ALA A 86 9.04 0.48 -2.21
N THR A 87 8.55 -0.29 -1.25
CA THR A 87 8.95 -1.67 -0.94
C THR A 87 7.67 -2.50 -0.90
N CYS A 88 7.60 -3.54 -1.72
CA CYS A 88 6.46 -4.44 -1.77
C CYS A 88 6.78 -5.75 -1.05
N VAL A 89 5.83 -6.25 -0.26
CA VAL A 89 5.87 -7.57 0.38
C VAL A 89 4.64 -8.35 -0.05
N ASP A 90 4.84 -9.55 -0.57
CA ASP A 90 3.76 -10.46 -0.95
C ASP A 90 4.22 -11.92 -0.89
N SER A 91 3.30 -12.88 -0.80
CA SER A 91 3.65 -14.31 -0.73
C SER A 91 3.91 -14.92 -2.10
N GLY A 92 3.36 -14.31 -3.16
CA GLY A 92 3.57 -14.70 -4.54
C GLY A 92 5.00 -14.39 -5.03
N PRO A 93 5.46 -15.05 -6.11
CA PRO A 93 6.74 -14.68 -6.74
C PRO A 93 6.61 -13.31 -7.42
N PRO A 94 7.68 -12.52 -7.55
CA PRO A 94 7.62 -11.24 -8.27
C PRO A 94 7.13 -11.41 -9.71
N THR A 95 6.68 -10.31 -10.32
CA THR A 95 6.26 -10.33 -11.73
C THR A 95 7.43 -10.71 -12.65
N ALA A 96 7.13 -11.24 -13.83
CA ALA A 96 8.17 -11.65 -14.79
C ALA A 96 8.99 -10.46 -15.34
N THR A 97 8.46 -9.24 -15.21
CA THR A 97 9.10 -8.00 -15.61
C THR A 97 9.79 -7.35 -14.41
N PRO A 98 11.03 -6.86 -14.54
CA PRO A 98 11.68 -6.13 -13.45
C PRO A 98 10.82 -4.96 -12.96
N GLU A 99 10.64 -4.85 -11.65
CA GLU A 99 9.92 -3.74 -11.03
C GLU A 99 10.90 -2.62 -10.63
N PRO A 100 10.47 -1.33 -10.64
CA PRO A 100 11.31 -0.21 -10.25
C PRO A 100 11.46 -0.03 -8.72
N PHE A 101 10.96 -0.98 -7.92
CA PHE A 101 10.94 -0.95 -6.46
C PHE A 101 11.47 -2.25 -5.86
N ASP A 102 11.76 -2.23 -4.56
CA ASP A 102 12.23 -3.42 -3.86
C ASP A 102 11.06 -4.37 -3.61
N TYR A 103 11.22 -5.66 -3.93
CA TYR A 103 10.18 -6.67 -3.74
C TYR A 103 10.70 -7.81 -2.87
N TYR A 104 9.95 -8.17 -1.84
CA TYR A 104 10.25 -9.28 -0.94
C TYR A 104 9.12 -10.31 -1.02
N GLN A 105 9.47 -11.52 -1.46
CA GLN A 105 8.55 -12.66 -1.40
C GLN A 105 8.52 -13.23 0.02
N LEU A 106 7.52 -12.85 0.81
CA LEU A 106 7.36 -13.25 2.21
C LEU A 106 5.91 -13.64 2.49
N ASP A 107 5.72 -14.74 3.20
CA ASP A 107 4.40 -15.12 3.72
C ASP A 107 4.15 -14.41 5.06
N LEU A 108 3.29 -13.40 5.05
CA LEU A 108 2.93 -12.60 6.22
C LEU A 108 2.30 -13.41 7.36
N ARG A 109 1.83 -14.64 7.11
CA ARG A 109 1.37 -15.56 8.16
C ARG A 109 2.51 -16.15 8.98
N THR A 110 3.74 -16.08 8.45
CA THR A 110 4.93 -16.55 9.16
C THR A 110 5.32 -15.53 10.23
N PRO A 111 5.35 -15.91 11.51
CA PRO A 111 5.70 -14.99 12.58
C PRO A 111 7.08 -14.37 12.34
N SER A 112 7.19 -13.06 12.61
CA SER A 112 8.46 -12.31 12.49
C SER A 112 9.10 -12.30 11.10
N VAL A 113 8.40 -12.70 10.03
CA VAL A 113 8.97 -12.75 8.67
C VAL A 113 9.50 -11.40 8.19
N LEU A 114 8.94 -10.31 8.70
CA LEU A 114 9.32 -8.93 8.39
C LEU A 114 10.62 -8.47 9.07
N ARG A 115 11.26 -9.30 9.90
CA ARG A 115 12.55 -8.98 10.55
C ARG A 115 13.72 -8.83 9.56
N VAL A 116 13.54 -9.30 8.32
CA VAL A 116 14.46 -9.02 7.22
C VAL A 116 14.52 -7.52 6.87
N LEU A 117 13.47 -6.76 7.21
CA LEU A 117 13.40 -5.32 7.00
C LEU A 117 13.91 -4.55 8.24
N PRO A 118 14.75 -3.52 8.04
CA PRO A 118 15.24 -2.69 9.13
C PRO A 118 14.10 -1.93 9.84
N GLY A 119 14.24 -1.71 11.15
CA GLY A 119 13.27 -0.92 11.92
C GLY A 119 13.26 0.55 11.54
N ALA A 120 12.17 1.27 11.86
CA ALA A 120 12.01 2.71 11.62
C ALA A 120 12.42 3.16 10.20
N SER A 121 12.03 2.37 9.20
CA SER A 121 12.49 2.53 7.82
C SER A 121 11.46 3.16 6.90
N PHE A 122 10.19 3.22 7.31
CA PHE A 122 9.09 3.66 6.45
C PHE A 122 8.35 4.87 7.04
N ASP A 123 8.00 5.80 6.16
CA ASP A 123 7.13 6.95 6.46
C ASP A 123 5.65 6.58 6.33
N LEU A 124 5.37 5.62 5.45
CA LEU A 124 4.03 5.09 5.22
C LEU A 124 4.07 3.56 5.09
N ILE A 125 3.11 2.89 5.72
CA ILE A 125 2.86 1.46 5.53
C ILE A 125 1.40 1.30 5.10
N THR A 126 1.14 0.52 4.05
CA THR A 126 -0.21 0.18 3.59
C THR A 126 -0.43 -1.31 3.68
N ASN A 127 -1.65 -1.70 4.08
CA ASN A 127 -2.04 -3.09 4.13
C ASN A 127 -3.16 -3.44 3.17
N ASN A 128 -2.78 -3.93 1.99
CA ASN A 128 -3.69 -4.40 0.96
C ASN A 128 -4.12 -5.85 1.17
N SER A 129 -3.48 -6.58 2.09
CA SER A 129 -3.72 -8.00 2.36
C SER A 129 -5.06 -8.30 3.07
N PHE A 130 -5.65 -7.32 3.77
CA PHE A 130 -6.89 -7.49 4.54
C PHE A 130 -8.13 -6.83 3.91
N LEU A 131 -7.94 -6.13 2.78
CA LEU A 131 -8.89 -5.12 2.29
C LEU A 131 -10.08 -5.65 1.47
N SER A 132 -10.49 -6.91 1.68
CA SER A 132 -11.78 -7.38 1.16
C SER A 132 -12.80 -7.44 2.28
N PRO A 133 -13.84 -6.58 2.27
CA PRO A 133 -15.02 -6.84 3.08
C PRO A 133 -15.53 -8.26 2.76
N PRO A 134 -15.99 -9.03 3.74
CA PRO A 134 -16.75 -10.24 3.46
C PRO A 134 -17.92 -9.86 2.52
N GLY A 135 -17.87 -10.28 1.26
CA GLY A 135 -18.98 -10.12 0.30
C GLY A 135 -18.89 -9.00 -0.74
N ALA A 136 -17.78 -8.28 -0.91
CA ALA A 136 -17.69 -7.20 -1.92
C ALA A 136 -17.19 -7.62 -3.32
N VAL A 137 -16.79 -8.88 -3.51
CA VAL A 137 -16.47 -9.42 -4.84
C VAL A 137 -17.33 -10.66 -5.07
N PRO A 138 -18.24 -10.67 -6.06
CA PRO A 138 -18.94 -11.87 -6.48
C PRO A 138 -17.96 -12.76 -7.25
N ASP A 139 -17.15 -13.51 -6.50
CA ASP A 139 -16.57 -14.82 -6.80
C ASP A 139 -15.53 -15.19 -5.71
N ASN A 140 -16.01 -15.80 -4.62
CA ASN A 140 -15.33 -16.79 -3.77
C ASN A 140 -13.81 -16.66 -3.48
N THR A 141 -13.30 -15.48 -3.14
CA THR A 141 -11.99 -15.39 -2.46
C THR A 141 -12.15 -14.50 -1.23
N GLU A 142 -12.24 -15.12 -0.05
CA GLU A 142 -11.65 -14.52 1.14
C GLU A 142 -10.26 -14.00 0.77
N PRO A 143 -9.76 -12.88 1.34
CA PRO A 143 -8.39 -12.48 1.09
C PRO A 143 -7.50 -13.70 1.36
N ASP A 144 -6.72 -14.15 0.36
CA ASP A 144 -5.96 -15.42 0.40
C ASP A 144 -5.11 -15.57 1.66
N LEU A 145 -4.78 -14.45 2.32
CA LEU A 145 -4.04 -14.41 3.57
C LEU A 145 -4.77 -15.08 4.74
N ILE A 146 -6.09 -14.90 4.89
CA ILE A 146 -6.85 -15.41 6.06
C ILE A 146 -7.71 -16.64 5.76
N ALA A 147 -7.70 -17.09 4.50
CA ALA A 147 -8.50 -18.22 4.07
C ALA A 147 -8.19 -19.48 4.90
N GLY A 148 -9.23 -20.08 5.50
CA GLY A 148 -9.10 -21.27 6.33
C GLY A 148 -8.49 -21.06 7.72
N MET A 149 -8.29 -19.81 8.15
CA MET A 149 -7.89 -19.48 9.52
C MET A 149 -9.13 -19.35 10.42
N SER A 150 -8.99 -19.74 11.69
CA SER A 150 -9.99 -19.42 12.73
C SER A 150 -9.87 -17.96 13.18
N ASP A 151 -10.93 -17.41 13.77
CA ASP A 151 -10.94 -16.03 14.29
C ASP A 151 -9.75 -15.74 15.22
N ALA A 152 -9.41 -16.67 16.12
CA ALA A 152 -8.28 -16.52 17.02
C ALA A 152 -6.93 -16.44 16.27
N GLN A 153 -6.78 -17.17 15.17
CA GLN A 153 -5.57 -17.09 14.33
C GLN A 153 -5.52 -15.77 13.56
N VAL A 154 -6.67 -15.28 13.09
CA VAL A 154 -6.78 -13.97 12.42
C VAL A 154 -6.42 -12.84 13.38
N ASP A 155 -6.93 -12.89 14.61
CA ASP A 155 -6.63 -11.88 15.63
C ASP A 155 -5.16 -11.91 16.04
N GLN A 156 -4.56 -13.09 16.18
CA GLN A 156 -3.12 -13.21 16.43
C GLN A 156 -2.29 -12.64 15.27
N LEU A 157 -2.65 -12.96 14.03
CA LEU A 157 -1.97 -12.44 12.85
C LEU A 157 -2.05 -10.90 12.78
N ARG A 158 -3.22 -10.33 13.09
CA ARG A 158 -3.40 -8.87 13.16
C ARG A 158 -2.51 -8.26 14.23
N ALA A 159 -2.46 -8.84 15.43
CA ALA A 159 -1.61 -8.36 16.51
C ALA A 159 -0.12 -8.41 16.14
N ASP A 160 0.33 -9.50 15.53
CA ASP A 160 1.71 -9.66 15.08
C ASP A 160 2.09 -8.64 14.01
N LEU A 161 1.20 -8.41 13.03
CA LEU A 161 1.42 -7.40 11.99
C LEU A 161 1.38 -5.98 12.54
N LEU A 162 0.54 -5.68 13.52
CA LEU A 162 0.53 -4.38 14.18
C LEU A 162 1.85 -4.14 14.93
N ALA A 163 2.36 -5.14 15.66
CA ALA A 163 3.63 -5.03 16.37
C ALA A 163 4.82 -4.84 15.42
N GLU A 164 4.87 -5.59 14.31
CA GLU A 164 5.91 -5.39 13.29
C GLU A 164 5.76 -4.04 12.58
N THR A 165 4.53 -3.59 12.31
CA THR A 165 4.26 -2.27 11.73
C THR A 165 4.74 -1.15 12.65
N GLU A 166 4.44 -1.22 13.94
CA GLU A 166 4.94 -0.27 14.94
C GLU A 166 6.46 -0.20 14.92
N ARG A 167 7.16 -1.35 14.83
CA ARG A 167 8.62 -1.40 14.73
C ARG A 167 9.15 -0.77 13.44
N LEU A 168 8.50 -1.04 12.31
CA LEU A 168 8.95 -0.65 10.98
C LEU A 168 8.66 0.82 10.67
N LEU A 169 7.59 1.37 11.23
CA LEU A 169 7.15 2.74 11.00
C LEU A 169 8.05 3.74 11.76
N ARG A 170 8.42 4.83 11.09
CA ARG A 170 9.07 5.98 11.72
C ARG A 170 8.10 6.71 12.64
N GLU A 171 8.64 7.42 13.62
CA GLU A 171 7.85 8.34 14.44
C GLU A 171 7.17 9.38 13.55
N GLY A 172 5.87 9.64 13.77
CA GLY A 172 5.05 10.48 12.90
C GLY A 172 4.63 9.84 11.56
N GLY A 173 5.09 8.61 11.28
CA GLY A 173 4.67 7.86 10.10
C GLY A 173 3.21 7.42 10.19
N THR A 174 2.63 7.08 9.04
CA THR A 174 1.23 6.63 8.91
C THR A 174 1.18 5.13 8.57
N TYR A 175 0.27 4.41 9.21
CA TYR A 175 -0.15 3.08 8.80
C TYR A 175 -1.61 3.11 8.34
N LEU A 176 -1.85 2.58 7.14
CA LEU A 176 -3.16 2.48 6.54
C LEU A 176 -3.61 1.02 6.57
N TYR A 177 -4.63 0.75 7.39
CA TYR A 177 -5.17 -0.58 7.62
C TYR A 177 -6.67 -0.57 7.35
N ASP A 178 -7.08 -1.19 6.26
CA ASP A 178 -8.47 -1.17 5.81
C ASP A 178 -9.07 0.26 5.69
N GLN A 179 -10.06 0.60 6.51
CA GLN A 179 -10.65 1.93 6.58
C GLN A 179 -10.06 2.79 7.71
N GLU A 180 -9.10 2.26 8.47
CA GLU A 180 -8.51 2.92 9.62
C GLU A 180 -7.16 3.53 9.27
N VAL A 181 -6.92 4.70 9.86
CA VAL A 181 -5.63 5.38 9.82
C VAL A 181 -5.04 5.32 11.20
N LEU A 182 -3.82 4.80 11.29
CA LEU A 182 -3.02 4.78 12.51
C LEU A 182 -1.79 5.65 12.27
N SER A 183 -1.34 6.40 13.27
CA SER A 183 -0.05 7.10 13.22
C SER A 183 0.82 6.71 14.40
N LYS A 184 2.14 6.74 14.20
CA LYS A 184 3.07 6.44 15.28
C LYS A 184 3.33 7.68 16.11
N GLN A 185 2.99 7.60 17.39
CA GLN A 185 3.15 8.69 18.37
C GLN A 185 3.70 8.14 19.68
N GLY A 186 4.80 8.72 20.16
CA GLY A 186 5.48 8.26 21.37
C GLY A 186 5.97 6.80 21.27
N GLY A 187 6.30 6.35 20.05
CA GLY A 187 6.72 4.98 19.81
C GLY A 187 5.60 3.95 19.62
N VAL A 188 4.32 4.33 19.80
CA VAL A 188 3.18 3.42 19.67
C VAL A 188 2.23 3.82 18.54
N LEU A 189 1.48 2.86 17.99
CA LEU A 189 0.42 3.17 17.01
C LEU A 189 -0.83 3.71 17.71
N VAL A 190 -1.30 4.88 17.25
CA VAL A 190 -2.49 5.57 17.76
C VAL A 190 -3.50 5.72 16.62
N SER A 191 -4.76 5.34 16.88
CA SER A 191 -5.83 5.51 15.90
C SER A 191 -6.13 6.97 15.67
N GLU A 192 -6.09 7.38 14.41
CA GLU A 192 -6.57 8.69 13.97
C GLU A 192 -8.06 8.64 13.56
N GLY A 193 -8.71 7.47 13.69
CA GLY A 193 -10.06 7.23 13.20
C GLY A 193 -10.06 6.68 11.77
N SER A 194 -11.20 6.82 11.08
CA SER A 194 -11.31 6.30 9.73
C SER A 194 -10.64 7.21 8.69
N LEU A 195 -10.33 6.66 7.52
CA LEU A 195 -9.93 7.42 6.33
C LEU A 195 -10.91 8.57 6.05
N GLN A 196 -12.22 8.30 6.21
CA GLN A 196 -13.26 9.31 6.03
C GLN A 196 -13.19 10.44 7.07
N ASP A 197 -12.80 10.14 8.31
CA ASP A 197 -12.67 11.15 9.36
C ASP A 197 -11.41 12.00 9.18
N ARG A 198 -10.31 11.39 8.72
CA ARG A 198 -9.12 12.12 8.29
C ARG A 198 -9.45 13.08 7.15
N PHE A 199 -10.20 12.62 6.14
CA PHE A 199 -10.66 13.47 5.03
C PHE A 199 -11.49 14.67 5.49
N ARG A 200 -12.52 14.41 6.31
CA ARG A 200 -13.40 15.47 6.82
C ARG A 200 -12.62 16.53 7.59
N ARG A 201 -11.61 16.14 8.38
CA ARG A 201 -10.74 17.08 9.11
C ARG A 201 -9.88 17.89 8.17
N TRP A 202 -9.27 17.27 7.16
CA TRP A 202 -8.51 17.99 6.14
C TRP A 202 -9.38 19.01 5.40
N LEU A 203 -10.56 18.62 4.94
CA LEU A 203 -11.53 19.54 4.30
C LEU A 203 -11.92 20.71 5.21
N ALA A 204 -12.05 20.48 6.51
CA ALA A 204 -12.36 21.53 7.47
C ALA A 204 -11.20 22.53 7.63
N GLN A 205 -9.95 22.09 7.46
CA GLN A 205 -8.74 22.94 7.52
C GLN A 205 -8.50 23.73 6.23
N GLN A 206 -9.06 23.30 5.11
CA GLN A 206 -8.97 23.99 3.81
C GLN A 206 -10.04 25.08 3.61
N LYS A 207 -11.02 25.19 4.52
CA LYS A 207 -12.01 26.27 4.47
C LYS A 207 -11.37 27.58 4.99
N PRO A 208 -11.49 28.69 4.22
CA PRO A 208 -10.92 29.98 4.60
C PRO A 208 -11.56 30.57 5.87
#